data_AF-A0AAD9V7Z4-F1
#
_entry.id   AF-A0AAD9V7Z4-F1
#
_cell.length_a   1.000
_cell.length_b   1.000
_cell.length_c   1.000
_cell.angle_alpha   90.00
_cell.angle_beta   90.00
_cell.angle_gamma   90.00
#
_symmetry.space_group_name_H-M   'P 1'
#
loop_
_entity.id
_entity.type
_entity.pdbx_description
1 polymer ?
#
loop_
_entity_poly.entity_id
_entity_poly.type
_entity_poly.pdbx_seq_one_letter_code
_entity_poly.pdbx_strand_id
1 'polypeptide(L)'
;MEKLSYLDNRIEEHFGGLKSDISILRHELKEEIEGVKSTLTEIEKSLESAWNVIADLQAESKSHADFKKTYQSSLDNVKSELAMASSKNAKLETEIDALKVRFLEEQEKVIALENYFRRENLRFMNVPEQEGENCANFIYDIIENELNIDVENLQFHAIHRVGKRRSSNETSKAYPRPIIARFLCREDRDSVLKAKGRLRNSSQYKNVYITQDYAKAIQMERKVLIKAMFLARKKGMKAKVVDRNLVVNNNVYNVDNIPDNLEESSPLNSNSS
;
A
#
# COMPACT_ATOMS: atom_id res chain seq x y z
N MET A 1 -134.58 25.60 -3.44
CA MET A 1 -133.46 26.51 -3.12
C MET A 1 -132.46 25.90 -2.15
N GLU A 2 -132.87 25.18 -1.10
CA GLU A 2 -131.95 24.55 -0.13
C GLU A 2 -130.95 23.53 -0.71
N LYS A 3 -131.36 22.66 -1.65
CA LYS A 3 -130.44 21.68 -2.27
C LYS A 3 -129.33 22.31 -3.11
N LEU A 4 -129.57 23.49 -3.69
CA LEU A 4 -128.57 24.26 -4.46
C LEU A 4 -127.57 24.91 -3.52
N SER A 5 -128.03 25.53 -2.43
CA SER A 5 -127.17 26.11 -1.38
C SER A 5 -126.30 25.05 -0.68
N TYR A 6 -126.83 23.85 -0.44
CA TYR A 6 -126.05 22.73 0.13
C TYR A 6 -124.96 22.24 -0.83
N LEU A 7 -125.25 22.19 -2.13
CA LEU A 7 -124.26 21.80 -3.14
C LEU A 7 -123.16 22.87 -3.29
N ASP A 8 -123.55 24.15 -3.25
CA ASP A 8 -122.64 25.29 -3.33
C ASP A 8 -121.67 25.33 -2.14
N ASN A 9 -122.19 25.19 -0.91
CA ASN A 9 -121.37 25.11 0.31
C ASN A 9 -120.40 23.91 0.29
N ARG A 10 -120.86 22.74 -0.20
CA ARG A 10 -120.01 21.54 -0.30
C ARG A 10 -118.95 21.69 -1.38
N ILE A 11 -119.25 22.38 -2.47
CA ILE A 11 -118.29 22.74 -3.51
C ILE A 11 -117.26 23.72 -2.94
N GLU A 12 -117.68 24.78 -2.25
CA GLU A 12 -116.76 25.74 -1.59
C GLU A 12 -115.85 25.07 -0.56
N GLU A 13 -116.37 24.12 0.22
CA GLU A 13 -115.58 23.33 1.18
C GLU A 13 -114.55 22.44 0.49
N HIS A 14 -114.94 21.67 -0.54
CA HIS A 14 -114.01 20.81 -1.28
C HIS A 14 -112.96 21.62 -2.07
N PHE A 15 -113.34 22.73 -2.71
CA PHE A 15 -112.41 23.62 -3.40
C PHE A 15 -111.50 24.37 -2.42
N GLY A 16 -112.01 24.73 -1.24
CA GLY A 16 -111.24 25.32 -0.16
C GLY A 16 -110.18 24.37 0.39
N GLY A 17 -110.56 23.11 0.65
CA GLY A 17 -109.63 22.03 1.05
C GLY A 17 -108.57 21.76 -0.02
N LEU A 18 -108.98 21.60 -1.29
CA LEU A 18 -108.05 21.40 -2.40
C LEU A 18 -107.06 22.56 -2.56
N LYS A 19 -107.51 23.81 -2.39
CA LYS A 19 -106.63 24.99 -2.42
C LYS A 19 -105.63 25.01 -1.27
N SER A 20 -106.03 24.54 -0.09
CA SER A 20 -105.15 24.36 1.07
C SER A 20 -104.09 23.30 0.79
N ASP A 21 -104.49 22.12 0.31
CA ASP A 21 -103.58 21.02 -0.02
C ASP A 21 -102.58 21.42 -1.11
N ILE A 22 -103.04 22.13 -2.16
CA ILE A 22 -102.16 22.71 -3.19
C ILE A 22 -101.18 23.72 -2.58
N SER A 23 -101.61 24.53 -1.60
CA SER A 23 -100.74 25.49 -0.93
C SER A 23 -99.67 24.81 -0.06
N ILE A 24 -100.03 23.73 0.65
CA ILE A 24 -99.12 22.92 1.46
C ILE A 24 -98.10 22.24 0.56
N LEU A 25 -98.56 21.51 -0.47
CA LEU A 25 -97.68 20.86 -1.45
C LEU A 25 -96.73 21.84 -2.13
N ARG A 26 -97.21 23.04 -2.47
CA ARG A 26 -96.37 24.09 -3.04
C ARG A 26 -95.29 24.55 -2.06
N HIS A 27 -95.60 24.60 -0.76
CA HIS A 27 -94.63 24.99 0.27
C HIS A 27 -93.59 23.89 0.49
N GLU A 28 -94.02 22.64 0.70
CA GLU A 28 -93.14 21.47 0.84
C GLU A 28 -92.21 21.32 -0.37
N LEU A 29 -92.75 21.42 -1.58
CA LEU A 29 -91.95 21.37 -2.80
C LEU A 29 -90.91 22.51 -2.87
N LYS A 30 -91.26 23.70 -2.38
CA LYS A 30 -90.34 24.83 -2.33
C LYS A 30 -89.23 24.61 -1.31
N GLU A 31 -89.53 24.03 -0.16
CA GLU A 31 -88.53 23.70 0.86
C GLU A 31 -87.58 22.62 0.36
N GLU A 32 -88.10 21.55 -0.26
CA GLU A 32 -87.28 20.50 -0.89
C GLU A 32 -86.40 21.06 -2.01
N ILE A 33 -86.93 21.95 -2.86
CA ILE A 33 -86.14 22.62 -3.90
C ILE A 33 -85.01 23.47 -3.28
N GLU A 34 -85.26 24.19 -2.19
CA GLU A 34 -84.22 24.98 -1.53
C GLU A 34 -83.18 24.08 -0.86
N GLY A 35 -83.59 22.94 -0.29
CA GLY A 35 -82.69 21.91 0.25
C GLY A 35 -81.82 21.25 -0.83
N VAL A 36 -82.40 20.91 -1.98
CA VAL A 36 -81.63 20.40 -3.14
C VAL A 36 -80.64 21.45 -3.61
N LYS A 37 -81.06 22.72 -3.69
CA LYS A 37 -80.18 23.81 -4.13
C LYS A 37 -79.02 24.03 -3.16
N SER A 38 -79.26 23.99 -1.84
CA SER A 38 -78.18 24.14 -0.86
C SER A 38 -77.17 22.99 -0.98
N THR A 39 -77.63 21.74 -1.05
CA THR A 39 -76.74 20.58 -1.25
C THR A 39 -75.96 20.67 -2.56
N LEU A 40 -76.57 21.15 -3.64
CA LEU A 40 -75.88 21.37 -4.92
C LEU A 40 -74.76 22.39 -4.78
N THR A 41 -74.98 23.50 -4.09
CA THR A 41 -73.93 24.51 -3.86
C THR A 41 -72.78 23.99 -2.98
N GLU A 42 -73.05 23.07 -2.05
CA GLU A 42 -72.02 22.42 -1.26
C GLU A 42 -71.20 21.43 -2.10
N ILE A 43 -71.85 20.65 -2.96
CA ILE A 43 -71.20 19.75 -3.91
C ILE A 43 -70.30 20.53 -4.87
N GLU A 44 -70.76 21.66 -5.40
CA GLU A 44 -69.98 22.52 -6.29
C GLU A 44 -68.68 23.00 -5.61
N LYS A 45 -68.77 23.48 -4.36
CA LYS A 45 -67.59 23.90 -3.57
C LYS A 45 -66.64 22.75 -3.27
N SER A 46 -67.18 21.57 -2.95
CA SER A 46 -66.38 20.38 -2.71
C SER A 46 -65.66 19.91 -3.98
N LEU A 47 -66.33 20.00 -5.14
CA LEU A 47 -65.78 19.63 -6.43
C LEU A 47 -64.64 20.58 -6.84
N GLU A 48 -64.82 21.88 -6.64
CA GLU A 48 -63.77 22.89 -6.87
C GLU A 48 -62.54 22.64 -5.98
N SER A 49 -62.77 22.34 -4.70
CA SER A 49 -61.69 22.00 -3.76
C SER A 49 -60.93 20.74 -4.20
N ALA A 50 -61.64 19.69 -4.64
CA ALA A 50 -61.02 18.48 -5.14
C ALA A 50 -60.22 18.72 -6.43
N TRP A 51 -60.71 19.57 -7.33
CA TRP A 51 -60.00 19.95 -8.55
C TRP A 51 -58.68 20.67 -8.26
N ASN A 52 -58.65 21.57 -7.27
CA ASN A 52 -57.42 22.25 -6.86
C ASN A 52 -56.37 21.24 -6.35
N VAL A 53 -56.79 20.29 -5.49
CA VAL A 53 -55.89 19.24 -5.00
C VAL A 53 -55.37 18.36 -6.13
N ILE A 54 -56.22 18.00 -7.10
CA ILE A 54 -55.80 17.21 -8.26
C ILE A 54 -54.77 17.99 -9.11
N ALA A 55 -54.97 19.29 -9.32
CA ALA A 55 -54.03 20.12 -10.06
C ALA A 55 -52.65 20.19 -9.36
N ASP A 56 -52.64 20.36 -8.03
CA ASP A 56 -51.41 20.38 -7.24
C ASP A 56 -50.67 19.04 -7.31
N LEU A 57 -51.38 17.91 -7.14
CA LEU A 57 -50.81 16.57 -7.26
C LEU A 57 -50.25 16.30 -8.67
N GLN A 58 -50.89 16.80 -9.71
CA GLN A 58 -50.39 16.70 -11.08
C GLN A 58 -49.10 17.51 -11.29
N ALA A 59 -49.00 18.68 -10.65
CA ALA A 59 -47.79 19.50 -10.70
C ALA A 59 -46.63 18.81 -9.96
N GLU A 60 -46.87 18.29 -8.75
CA GLU A 60 -45.89 17.53 -7.99
C GLU A 60 -45.43 16.27 -8.73
N SER A 61 -46.37 15.52 -9.33
CA SER A 61 -46.05 14.31 -10.09
C SER A 61 -45.15 14.60 -11.30
N LYS A 62 -45.31 15.75 -11.96
CA LYS A 62 -44.43 16.17 -13.06
C LYS A 62 -43.03 16.53 -12.53
N SER A 63 -42.97 17.30 -11.45
CA SER A 63 -41.71 17.67 -10.79
C SER A 63 -40.91 16.42 -10.36
N HIS A 64 -41.58 15.43 -9.75
CA HIS A 64 -40.95 14.16 -9.38
C HIS A 64 -40.43 13.37 -10.58
N ALA A 65 -41.14 13.40 -11.72
CA ALA A 65 -40.69 12.74 -12.95
C ALA A 65 -39.41 13.38 -13.50
N ASP A 66 -39.34 14.71 -13.49
CA ASP A 66 -38.15 15.46 -13.93
C ASP A 66 -36.95 15.23 -13.00
N PHE A 67 -37.19 15.21 -11.68
CA PHE A 67 -36.18 14.89 -10.69
C PHE A 67 -35.65 13.47 -10.88
N LYS A 68 -36.53 12.49 -11.09
CA LYS A 68 -36.16 11.10 -11.35
C LYS A 68 -35.28 10.97 -12.60
N LYS A 69 -35.63 11.67 -13.69
CA LYS A 69 -34.84 11.69 -14.92
C LYS A 69 -33.44 12.27 -14.67
N THR A 70 -33.36 13.38 -13.95
CA THR A 70 -32.09 14.03 -13.60
C THR A 70 -31.22 13.12 -12.73
N TYR A 71 -31.80 12.48 -11.72
CA TYR A 71 -31.10 11.51 -10.88
C TYR A 71 -30.58 10.32 -11.66
N GLN A 72 -31.38 9.80 -12.59
CA GLN A 72 -30.95 8.68 -13.44
C GLN A 72 -29.74 9.08 -14.29
N SER A 73 -29.76 10.26 -14.93
CA SER A 73 -28.62 10.76 -15.69
C SER A 73 -27.36 10.94 -14.83
N SER A 74 -27.49 11.49 -13.63
CA SER A 74 -26.37 11.61 -12.69
C SER A 74 -25.81 10.25 -12.26
N LEU A 75 -26.68 9.26 -12.02
CA LEU A 75 -26.28 7.92 -11.63
C LEU A 75 -25.54 7.19 -12.76
N ASP A 76 -25.98 7.37 -14.00
CA ASP A 76 -25.30 6.82 -15.17
C ASP A 76 -23.92 7.47 -15.40
N ASN A 77 -23.81 8.78 -15.18
CA ASN A 77 -22.53 9.49 -15.22
C ASN A 77 -21.55 8.96 -14.16
N VAL A 78 -21.99 8.85 -12.90
CA VAL A 78 -21.14 8.33 -11.80
C VAL A 78 -20.72 6.89 -12.07
N LYS A 79 -21.60 6.05 -12.61
CA LYS A 79 -21.24 4.68 -13.01
C LYS A 79 -20.15 4.65 -14.09
N SER A 80 -20.26 5.52 -15.10
CA SER A 80 -19.27 5.65 -16.15
C SER A 80 -17.91 6.10 -15.59
N GLU A 81 -17.90 7.11 -14.73
CA GLU A 81 -16.69 7.58 -14.06
C GLU A 81 -16.05 6.50 -13.18
N LEU A 82 -16.85 5.76 -12.43
CA LEU A 82 -16.38 4.65 -11.60
C LEU A 82 -15.75 3.54 -12.45
N ALA A 83 -16.36 3.19 -13.59
CA ALA A 83 -15.80 2.21 -14.51
C ALA A 83 -14.45 2.68 -15.09
N MET A 84 -14.36 3.95 -15.48
CA MET A 84 -13.11 4.55 -15.96
C MET A 84 -12.02 4.58 -14.87
N ALA A 85 -12.39 4.96 -13.64
CA ALA A 85 -11.47 4.98 -12.51
C ALA A 85 -10.97 3.57 -12.16
N SER A 86 -11.87 2.59 -12.11
CA SER A 86 -11.51 1.18 -11.89
C SER A 86 -10.56 0.66 -12.98
N SER A 87 -10.84 0.96 -14.25
CA SER A 87 -9.92 0.60 -15.34
C SER A 87 -8.56 1.28 -15.22
N LYS A 88 -8.50 2.53 -14.76
CA LYS A 88 -7.21 3.23 -14.55
C LYS A 88 -6.43 2.60 -13.40
N ASN A 89 -7.10 2.28 -12.29
CA ASN A 89 -6.46 1.62 -11.15
C ASN A 89 -5.85 0.27 -11.53
N ALA A 90 -6.59 -0.57 -12.27
CA ALA A 90 -6.06 -1.84 -12.74
C ALA A 90 -4.80 -1.66 -13.61
N LYS A 91 -4.77 -0.66 -14.49
CA LYS A 91 -3.58 -0.35 -15.30
C LYS A 91 -2.41 0.12 -14.43
N LEU A 92 -2.66 0.99 -13.46
CA LEU A 92 -1.62 1.47 -12.54
C LEU A 92 -1.04 0.34 -11.69
N GLU A 93 -1.86 -0.60 -11.21
CA GLU A 93 -1.38 -1.78 -10.49
C GLU A 93 -0.44 -2.63 -11.36
N THR A 94 -0.83 -2.90 -12.60
CA THR A 94 0.04 -3.65 -13.53
C THR A 94 1.35 -2.92 -13.84
N GLU A 95 1.31 -1.59 -13.97
CA GLU A 95 2.52 -0.79 -14.22
C GLU A 95 3.44 -0.76 -12.99
N ILE A 96 2.87 -0.62 -11.79
CA ILE A 96 3.62 -0.67 -10.54
C ILE A 96 4.35 -2.00 -10.40
N ASP A 97 3.68 -3.12 -10.67
CA ASP A 97 4.32 -4.43 -10.57
C ASP A 97 5.40 -4.64 -11.64
N ALA A 98 5.18 -4.16 -12.86
CA ALA A 98 6.19 -4.17 -13.91
C ALA A 98 7.41 -3.27 -13.57
N LEU A 99 7.19 -2.14 -12.90
CA LEU A 99 8.26 -1.24 -12.45
C LEU A 99 9.04 -1.84 -11.27
N LYS A 100 8.39 -2.52 -10.32
CA LYS A 100 9.07 -3.24 -9.22
C LYS A 100 10.03 -4.29 -9.77
N VAL A 101 9.60 -5.09 -10.74
CA VAL A 101 10.46 -6.10 -11.39
C VAL A 101 11.68 -5.44 -12.04
N ARG A 102 11.46 -4.41 -12.87
CA ARG A 102 12.56 -3.68 -13.52
C ARG A 102 13.50 -3.02 -12.52
N PHE A 103 12.98 -2.50 -11.42
CA PHE A 103 13.79 -1.90 -10.35
C PHE A 103 14.72 -2.94 -9.70
N LEU A 104 14.21 -4.13 -9.38
CA LEU A 104 15.01 -5.23 -8.82
C LEU A 104 16.09 -5.70 -9.80
N GLU A 105 15.75 -5.83 -11.09
CA GLU A 105 16.73 -6.17 -12.13
C GLU A 105 17.85 -5.13 -12.22
N GLU A 106 17.51 -3.84 -12.21
CA GLU A 106 18.50 -2.77 -12.29
C GLU A 106 19.36 -2.68 -11.03
N GLN A 107 18.76 -2.92 -9.85
CA GLN A 107 19.51 -3.01 -8.60
C GLN A 107 20.55 -4.14 -8.66
N GLU A 108 20.17 -5.32 -9.15
CA GLU A 108 21.11 -6.44 -9.30
C GLU A 108 22.20 -6.16 -10.35
N LYS A 109 21.89 -5.45 -11.45
CA LYS A 109 22.91 -5.00 -12.41
C LYS A 109 23.91 -4.04 -11.77
N VAL A 110 23.44 -3.07 -11.00
CA VAL A 110 24.32 -2.12 -10.30
C VAL A 110 25.22 -2.87 -9.31
N ILE A 111 24.67 -3.82 -8.55
CA ILE A 111 25.44 -4.67 -7.64
C ILE A 111 26.48 -5.49 -8.41
N ALA A 112 26.11 -6.09 -9.54
CA ALA A 112 27.02 -6.88 -10.37
C ALA A 112 28.15 -6.05 -10.95
N LEU A 113 27.87 -4.82 -11.43
CA LEU A 113 28.86 -3.88 -11.92
C LEU A 113 29.80 -3.42 -10.81
N GLU A 114 29.27 -3.00 -9.65
CA GLU A 114 30.11 -2.62 -8.50
C GLU A 114 31.02 -3.78 -8.09
N ASN A 115 30.48 -5.00 -8.02
CA ASN A 115 31.26 -6.18 -7.68
C ASN A 115 32.30 -6.51 -8.75
N TYR A 116 31.99 -6.28 -10.03
CA TYR A 116 32.93 -6.45 -11.15
C TYR A 116 34.12 -5.51 -11.01
N PHE A 117 33.90 -4.21 -10.75
CA PHE A 117 34.97 -3.22 -10.57
C PHE A 117 35.87 -3.47 -9.36
N ARG A 118 35.39 -4.25 -8.40
CA ARG A 118 36.14 -4.61 -7.18
C ARG A 118 36.77 -6.00 -7.25
N ARG A 119 36.72 -6.70 -8.39
CA ARG A 119 37.25 -8.08 -8.50
C ARG A 119 38.75 -8.13 -8.24
N GLU A 120 39.50 -7.11 -8.62
CA GLU A 120 40.94 -7.04 -8.40
C GLU A 120 41.29 -6.58 -6.97
N ASN A 121 40.29 -6.31 -6.11
CA ASN A 121 40.52 -5.82 -4.76
C ASN A 121 40.52 -6.97 -3.74
N LEU A 122 41.43 -6.89 -2.77
CA LEU A 122 41.30 -7.57 -1.49
C LEU A 122 41.22 -6.56 -0.35
N ARG A 123 40.51 -6.97 0.68
CA ARG A 123 40.33 -6.18 1.90
C ARG A 123 40.98 -6.89 3.07
N PHE A 124 41.95 -6.21 3.65
CA PHE A 124 42.73 -6.65 4.81
C PHE A 124 42.12 -6.01 6.05
N MET A 125 41.55 -6.85 6.91
CA MET A 125 40.81 -6.43 8.09
C MET A 125 41.69 -6.52 9.33
N ASN A 126 41.48 -5.63 10.29
CA ASN A 126 42.18 -5.60 11.59
C ASN A 126 43.71 -5.42 11.51
N VAL A 127 44.25 -4.93 10.39
CA VAL A 127 45.67 -4.52 10.34
C VAL A 127 45.85 -3.34 11.29
N PRO A 128 46.80 -3.37 12.24
CA PRO A 128 47.03 -2.26 13.18
C PRO A 128 47.22 -0.94 12.45
N GLU A 129 46.62 0.15 12.96
CA GLU A 129 46.76 1.49 12.38
C GLU A 129 47.87 2.28 13.10
N GLN A 130 48.73 2.93 12.33
CA GLN A 130 49.76 3.84 12.85
C GLN A 130 49.67 5.22 12.19
N GLU A 131 50.11 6.25 12.92
CA GLU A 131 50.21 7.60 12.37
C GLU A 131 51.32 7.67 11.31
N GLY A 132 51.03 8.29 10.16
CA GLY A 132 51.99 8.39 9.07
C GLY A 132 52.32 7.04 8.41
N GLU A 133 51.49 6.03 8.60
CA GLU A 133 51.76 4.69 8.10
C GLU A 133 51.83 4.61 6.57
N ASN A 134 52.74 3.79 6.06
CA ASN A 134 52.70 3.32 4.69
C ASN A 134 51.92 1.99 4.64
N CYS A 135 50.69 2.04 4.14
CA CYS A 135 49.85 0.84 4.01
C CYS A 135 50.49 -0.25 3.16
N ALA A 136 51.30 0.11 2.15
CA ALA A 136 51.95 -0.87 1.28
C ALA A 136 52.92 -1.77 2.07
N ASN A 137 53.65 -1.23 3.03
CA ASN A 137 54.59 -2.01 3.84
C ASN A 137 53.90 -3.15 4.59
N PHE A 138 52.73 -2.89 5.19
CA PHE A 138 51.94 -3.93 5.84
C PHE A 138 51.46 -5.00 4.85
N ILE A 139 51.03 -4.59 3.65
CA ILE A 139 50.51 -5.54 2.66
C ILE A 139 51.63 -6.43 2.12
N TYR A 140 52.79 -5.86 1.79
CA TYR A 140 53.95 -6.64 1.36
C TYR A 140 54.43 -7.59 2.46
N ASP A 141 54.57 -7.10 3.70
CA ASP A 141 54.98 -7.92 4.85
C ASP A 141 54.03 -9.09 5.10
N ILE A 142 52.71 -8.86 5.07
CA ILE A 142 51.73 -9.93 5.21
C ILE A 142 51.85 -10.94 4.06
N ILE A 143 52.01 -10.50 2.81
CA ILE A 143 52.02 -11.41 1.67
C ILE A 143 53.32 -12.24 1.63
N GLU A 144 54.46 -11.60 1.87
CA GLU A 144 55.77 -12.25 1.86
C GLU A 144 55.95 -13.16 3.07
N ASN A 145 55.79 -12.62 4.29
CA ASN A 145 56.20 -13.30 5.51
C ASN A 145 55.10 -14.17 6.13
N GLU A 146 53.81 -13.84 5.94
CA GLU A 146 52.71 -14.60 6.53
C GLU A 146 52.03 -15.53 5.53
N LEU A 147 52.00 -15.14 4.26
CA LEU A 147 51.43 -15.96 3.21
C LEU A 147 52.48 -16.74 2.43
N ASN A 148 53.79 -16.50 2.60
CA ASN A 148 54.87 -17.14 1.84
C ASN A 148 54.63 -17.07 0.34
N ILE A 149 54.34 -15.87 -0.16
CA ILE A 149 54.19 -15.57 -1.58
C ILE A 149 55.28 -14.57 -1.96
N ASP A 150 56.02 -14.89 -3.00
CA ASP A 150 57.01 -13.97 -3.58
C ASP A 150 56.33 -12.69 -4.07
N VAL A 151 56.84 -11.55 -3.62
CA VAL A 151 56.31 -10.22 -3.90
C VAL A 151 57.06 -9.50 -5.01
N GLU A 152 58.16 -10.04 -5.53
CA GLU A 152 59.02 -9.37 -6.52
C GLU A 152 58.25 -8.88 -7.76
N ASN A 153 57.32 -9.70 -8.25
CA ASN A 153 56.48 -9.39 -9.42
C ASN A 153 55.09 -8.87 -9.06
N LEU A 154 54.79 -8.71 -7.76
CA LEU A 154 53.46 -8.35 -7.32
C LEU A 154 53.21 -6.86 -7.46
N GLN A 155 52.26 -6.49 -8.31
CA GLN A 155 51.96 -5.09 -8.58
C GLN A 155 50.55 -4.68 -8.16
N PHE A 156 50.47 -3.48 -7.59
CA PHE A 156 49.23 -2.89 -7.10
C PHE A 156 48.93 -1.59 -7.83
N HIS A 157 47.67 -1.39 -8.20
CA HIS A 157 47.18 -0.09 -8.65
C HIS A 157 47.08 0.90 -7.49
N ALA A 158 46.57 0.46 -6.34
CA ALA A 158 46.41 1.32 -5.17
C ALA A 158 46.32 0.49 -3.88
N ILE A 159 46.93 1.01 -2.80
CA ILE A 159 46.81 0.46 -1.44
C ILE A 159 46.48 1.60 -0.48
N HIS A 160 45.34 1.53 0.21
CA HIS A 160 44.91 2.61 1.10
C HIS A 160 43.91 2.13 2.16
N ARG A 161 43.81 2.87 3.28
CA ARG A 161 42.76 2.68 4.29
C ARG A 161 41.40 3.13 3.78
N VAL A 162 40.35 2.41 4.18
CA VAL A 162 38.97 2.74 3.85
C VAL A 162 38.29 3.45 5.02
N GLY A 163 37.68 4.60 4.72
CA GLY A 163 36.88 5.38 5.68
C GLY A 163 37.65 6.47 6.40
N LYS A 164 36.91 7.38 7.05
CA LYS A 164 37.45 8.53 7.76
C LYS A 164 38.28 8.06 8.96
N ARG A 165 39.47 8.64 9.14
CA ARG A 165 40.31 8.41 10.34
C ARG A 165 39.50 8.84 11.57
N ARG A 166 39.34 7.94 12.53
CA ARG A 166 38.64 8.25 13.79
C ARG A 166 39.55 9.11 14.66
N SER A 167 38.95 10.06 15.38
CA SER A 167 39.72 10.89 16.31
C SER A 167 40.19 10.05 17.50
N SER A 168 41.33 10.40 18.09
CA SER A 168 41.91 9.72 19.26
C SER A 168 40.98 9.68 20.49
N ASN A 169 39.94 10.53 20.51
CA ASN A 169 38.98 10.64 21.61
C ASN A 169 37.77 9.69 21.46
N GLU A 170 37.61 9.03 20.30
CA GLU A 170 36.52 8.09 20.04
C GLU A 170 36.91 6.65 20.40
N THR A 171 36.88 6.34 21.70
CA THR A 171 36.83 4.99 22.31
C THR A 171 37.96 3.98 21.98
N SER A 172 38.59 3.48 23.05
CA SER A 172 39.55 2.37 23.12
C SER A 172 39.08 1.00 22.62
N LYS A 173 37.89 0.90 22.00
CA LYS A 173 37.31 -0.33 21.42
C LYS A 173 37.13 -0.27 19.89
N ALA A 174 37.58 0.80 19.24
CA ALA A 174 37.41 0.96 17.80
C ALA A 174 38.33 0.02 17.01
N TYR A 175 37.76 -0.88 16.20
CA TYR A 175 38.54 -1.72 15.28
C TYR A 175 39.26 -0.86 14.23
N PRO A 176 40.50 -1.23 13.85
CA PRO A 176 41.24 -0.56 12.78
C PRO A 176 40.45 -0.55 11.46
N ARG A 177 40.56 0.56 10.72
CA ARG A 177 40.06 0.75 9.37
C ARG A 177 40.65 -0.33 8.45
N PRO A 178 39.85 -0.96 7.59
CA PRO A 178 40.37 -1.91 6.62
C PRO A 178 41.34 -1.25 5.63
N ILE A 179 42.33 -2.01 5.15
CA ILE A 179 43.11 -1.64 3.97
C ILE A 179 42.49 -2.31 2.75
N ILE A 180 42.26 -1.56 1.67
CA ILE A 180 42.01 -2.12 0.33
C ILE A 180 43.34 -2.12 -0.42
N ALA A 181 43.69 -3.28 -0.97
CA ALA A 181 44.76 -3.42 -1.95
C ALA A 181 44.13 -3.84 -3.28
N ARG A 182 44.27 -2.98 -4.29
CA ARG A 182 43.86 -3.26 -5.68
C ARG A 182 45.06 -3.77 -6.45
N PHE A 183 44.99 -5.03 -6.85
CA PHE A 183 46.02 -5.70 -7.65
C PHE A 183 45.91 -5.24 -9.11
N LEU A 184 47.01 -5.25 -9.84
CA LEU A 184 46.97 -5.09 -11.31
C LEU A 184 46.56 -6.39 -12.00
N CYS A 185 46.99 -7.53 -11.45
CA CYS A 185 46.75 -8.87 -11.98
C CYS A 185 45.75 -9.62 -11.10
N ARG A 186 44.74 -10.25 -11.72
CA ARG A 186 43.69 -10.97 -10.99
C ARG A 186 44.20 -12.33 -10.48
N GLU A 187 45.12 -12.94 -11.20
CA GLU A 187 45.74 -14.22 -10.86
C GLU A 187 46.55 -14.10 -9.56
N ASP A 188 47.27 -12.99 -9.40
CA ASP A 188 48.01 -12.67 -8.17
C ASP A 188 47.06 -12.47 -6.99
N ARG A 189 46.00 -11.68 -7.21
CA ARG A 189 44.91 -11.47 -6.25
C ARG A 189 44.34 -12.81 -5.79
N ASP A 190 44.01 -13.69 -6.73
CA ASP A 190 43.43 -15.02 -6.44
C ASP A 190 44.41 -15.92 -5.70
N SER A 191 45.70 -15.83 -5.99
CA SER A 191 46.77 -16.58 -5.29
C SER A 191 46.89 -16.15 -3.83
N VAL A 192 46.90 -14.84 -3.56
CA VAL A 192 46.86 -14.28 -2.20
C VAL A 192 45.57 -14.71 -1.47
N LEU A 193 44.42 -14.63 -2.14
CA LEU A 193 43.13 -15.02 -1.55
C LEU A 193 43.08 -16.50 -1.18
N LYS A 194 43.69 -17.40 -1.99
CA LYS A 194 43.80 -18.83 -1.71
C LYS A 194 44.71 -19.11 -0.51
N ALA A 195 45.81 -18.37 -0.39
CA ALA A 195 46.79 -18.55 0.69
C ALA A 195 46.33 -17.99 2.06
N LYS A 196 45.28 -17.15 2.10
CA LYS A 196 44.83 -16.45 3.32
C LYS A 196 44.60 -17.31 4.58
N GLY A 197 44.43 -18.63 4.43
CA GLY A 197 44.31 -19.54 5.57
C GLY A 197 45.57 -19.59 6.44
N ARG A 198 46.74 -19.32 5.85
CA ARG A 198 48.07 -19.33 6.51
C ARG A 198 48.17 -18.28 7.61
N LEU A 199 47.52 -17.12 7.44
CA LEU A 199 47.42 -16.04 8.44
C LEU A 199 46.92 -16.48 9.83
N ARG A 200 46.14 -17.57 9.91
CA ARG A 200 45.66 -18.08 11.21
C ARG A 200 46.79 -18.51 12.14
N ASN A 201 47.95 -18.84 11.57
CA ASN A 201 49.13 -19.29 12.31
C ASN A 201 50.12 -18.14 12.59
N SER A 202 49.82 -16.93 12.12
CA SER A 202 50.66 -15.76 12.33
C SER A 202 50.72 -15.37 13.81
N SER A 203 51.93 -15.15 14.33
CA SER A 203 52.13 -14.57 15.66
C SER A 203 51.94 -13.06 15.67
N GLN A 204 52.34 -12.37 14.59
CA GLN A 204 52.28 -10.91 14.46
C GLN A 204 50.89 -10.40 14.05
N TYR A 205 50.23 -11.12 13.13
CA TYR A 205 48.96 -10.73 12.51
C TYR A 205 47.79 -11.65 12.88
N LYS A 206 47.80 -12.18 14.12
CA LYS A 206 46.82 -13.18 14.61
C LYS A 206 45.33 -12.81 14.39
N ASN A 207 45.00 -11.52 14.47
CA ASN A 207 43.62 -11.02 14.33
C ASN A 207 43.29 -10.53 12.92
N VAL A 208 44.27 -10.51 12.01
CA VAL A 208 44.10 -10.08 10.63
C VAL A 208 43.43 -11.18 9.82
N TYR A 209 42.52 -10.78 8.95
CA TYR A 209 41.93 -11.69 7.97
C TYR A 209 41.69 -10.98 6.65
N ILE A 210 41.75 -11.77 5.58
CA ILE A 210 41.59 -11.30 4.22
C ILE A 210 40.21 -11.72 3.71
N THR A 211 39.50 -10.78 3.11
CA THR A 211 38.24 -11.02 2.39
C THR A 211 38.28 -10.38 1.01
N GLN A 212 37.44 -10.88 0.11
CA GLN A 212 37.14 -10.14 -1.12
C GLN A 212 36.45 -8.81 -0.75
N ASP A 213 36.71 -7.78 -1.55
CA ASP A 213 36.02 -6.49 -1.46
C ASP A 213 34.70 -6.53 -2.24
N TYR A 214 33.68 -7.18 -1.67
CA TYR A 214 32.37 -7.26 -2.32
C TYR A 214 31.70 -5.89 -2.46
N ALA A 215 30.75 -5.75 -3.40
CA ALA A 215 29.83 -4.63 -3.45
C ALA A 215 29.12 -4.41 -2.09
N LYS A 216 28.76 -3.15 -1.78
CA LYS A 216 28.23 -2.80 -0.44
C LYS A 216 26.99 -3.60 -0.06
N ALA A 217 26.06 -3.81 -1.00
CA ALA A 217 24.86 -4.62 -0.79
C ALA A 217 25.22 -6.07 -0.40
N ILE A 218 26.14 -6.70 -1.16
CA ILE A 218 26.64 -8.06 -0.86
C ILE A 218 27.34 -8.10 0.51
N GLN A 219 28.09 -7.06 0.90
CA GLN A 219 28.70 -7.01 2.23
C GLN A 219 27.63 -7.01 3.35
N MET A 220 26.51 -6.30 3.15
CA MET A 220 25.41 -6.26 4.10
C MET A 220 24.70 -7.62 4.20
N GLU A 221 24.41 -8.25 3.06
CA GLU A 221 23.83 -9.59 3.01
C GLU A 221 24.72 -10.60 3.73
N ARG A 222 26.01 -10.62 3.39
CA ARG A 222 26.99 -11.50 4.03
C ARG A 222 27.08 -11.27 5.53
N LYS A 223 26.88 -10.05 6.02
CA LYS A 223 26.86 -9.77 7.47
C LYS A 223 25.72 -10.53 8.16
N VAL A 224 24.53 -10.56 7.55
CA VAL A 224 23.38 -11.33 8.04
C VAL A 224 23.69 -12.83 7.99
N LEU A 225 24.17 -13.32 6.84
CA LEU A 225 24.49 -14.74 6.65
C LEU A 225 25.60 -15.23 7.60
N ILE A 226 26.60 -14.39 7.90
CA ILE A 226 27.69 -14.72 8.83
C ILE A 226 27.16 -14.85 10.26
N LYS A 227 26.21 -14.02 10.69
CA LYS A 227 25.55 -14.18 11.99
C LYS A 227 24.80 -15.50 12.08
N ALA A 228 23.97 -15.80 11.08
CA ALA A 228 23.25 -17.07 10.98
C ALA A 228 24.22 -18.28 10.95
N MET A 229 25.34 -18.17 10.24
CA MET A 229 26.40 -19.18 10.24
C MET A 229 26.97 -19.42 11.65
N PHE A 230 27.22 -18.37 12.44
CA PHE A 230 27.70 -18.52 13.81
C PHE A 230 26.65 -19.20 14.71
N LEU A 231 25.38 -18.83 14.58
CA LEU A 231 24.28 -19.51 15.30
C LEU A 231 24.18 -20.99 14.93
N ALA A 232 24.29 -21.32 13.64
CA ALA A 232 24.26 -22.69 13.17
C ALA A 232 25.41 -23.52 13.75
N ARG A 233 26.63 -22.96 13.74
CA ARG A 233 27.81 -23.59 14.34
C ARG A 233 27.68 -23.78 15.85
N LYS A 234 27.11 -22.81 16.57
CA LYS A 234 26.83 -22.92 18.01
C LYS A 234 25.89 -24.08 18.33
N LYS A 235 24.99 -24.40 17.39
CA LYS A 235 24.07 -25.56 17.46
C LYS A 235 24.70 -26.88 16.97
N GLY A 236 26.01 -26.92 16.71
CA GLY A 236 26.71 -28.12 16.25
C GLY A 236 26.57 -28.44 14.76
N MET A 237 25.96 -27.55 13.96
CA MET A 237 25.79 -27.77 12.52
C MET A 237 27.05 -27.36 11.74
N LYS A 238 27.30 -28.04 10.61
CA LYS A 238 28.37 -27.66 9.68
C LYS A 238 27.87 -26.51 8.79
N ALA A 239 28.31 -25.29 9.09
CA ALA A 239 27.90 -24.10 8.34
C ALA A 239 29.08 -23.30 7.76
N LYS A 240 28.91 -22.74 6.55
CA LYS A 240 29.85 -21.81 5.90
C LYS A 240 29.10 -20.79 5.03
N VAL A 241 29.64 -19.59 4.88
CA VAL A 241 29.14 -18.59 3.92
C VAL A 241 30.05 -18.58 2.68
N VAL A 242 29.46 -18.80 1.51
CA VAL A 242 30.12 -18.80 0.20
C VAL A 242 29.40 -17.78 -0.67
N ASP A 243 30.12 -16.78 -1.17
CA ASP A 243 29.56 -15.67 -1.96
C ASP A 243 28.35 -15.00 -1.29
N ARG A 244 27.15 -15.10 -1.87
CA ARG A 244 25.90 -14.54 -1.32
C ARG A 244 25.03 -15.58 -0.59
N ASN A 245 25.58 -16.76 -0.29
CA ASN A 245 24.83 -17.88 0.26
C ASN A 245 25.41 -18.42 1.57
N LEU A 246 24.52 -18.82 2.48
CA LEU A 246 24.79 -19.63 3.65
C LEU A 246 24.57 -21.11 3.29
N VAL A 247 25.57 -21.96 3.55
CA VAL A 247 25.48 -23.41 3.39
C VAL A 247 25.48 -24.07 4.77
N VAL A 248 24.41 -24.77 5.13
CA VAL A 248 24.28 -25.51 6.41
C VAL A 248 23.90 -26.96 6.12
N ASN A 249 24.75 -27.92 6.53
CA ASN A 249 24.53 -29.36 6.32
C ASN A 249 24.09 -29.71 4.88
N ASN A 250 24.72 -29.07 3.88
CA ASN A 250 24.46 -29.15 2.43
C ASN A 250 23.21 -28.41 1.90
N ASN A 251 22.40 -27.78 2.76
CA ASN A 251 21.32 -26.91 2.33
C ASN A 251 21.85 -25.48 2.09
N VAL A 252 21.33 -24.82 1.05
CA VAL A 252 21.77 -23.49 0.63
C VAL A 252 20.65 -22.48 0.90
N TYR A 253 21.00 -21.39 1.56
CA TYR A 253 20.11 -20.30 1.92
C TYR A 253 20.70 -18.96 1.47
N ASN A 254 19.86 -18.04 1.01
CA ASN A 254 20.19 -16.63 0.80
C ASN A 254 19.67 -15.81 2.00
N VAL A 255 19.64 -14.47 1.88
CA VAL A 255 19.16 -13.61 2.97
C VAL A 255 17.65 -13.69 3.15
N ASP A 256 16.90 -14.03 2.12
CA ASP A 256 15.44 -14.02 2.11
C ASP A 256 14.81 -15.30 2.64
N ASN A 257 15.61 -16.38 2.80
CA ASN A 257 15.11 -17.70 3.18
C ASN A 257 15.94 -18.37 4.30
N ILE A 258 16.58 -17.57 5.16
CA ILE A 258 17.25 -18.08 6.34
C ILE A 258 16.19 -18.72 7.26
N PRO A 259 16.40 -19.96 7.76
CA PRO A 259 15.46 -20.57 8.69
C PRO A 259 15.30 -19.74 9.96
N ASP A 260 14.07 -19.54 10.46
CA ASP A 260 13.77 -18.75 11.68
C ASP A 260 14.63 -19.13 12.88
N ASN A 261 14.95 -20.42 13.02
CA ASN A 261 15.79 -20.92 14.10
C ASN A 261 17.27 -20.50 13.98
N LEU A 262 17.68 -19.89 12.87
CA LEU A 262 19.00 -19.34 12.58
C LEU A 262 18.98 -17.82 12.39
N GLU A 263 17.82 -17.18 12.56
CA GLU A 263 17.69 -15.74 12.62
C GLU A 263 17.88 -15.24 14.06
N GLU A 264 18.49 -14.07 14.23
CA GLU A 264 18.41 -13.37 15.51
C GLU A 264 16.97 -12.87 15.67
N SER A 265 16.36 -13.09 16.84
CA SER A 265 15.11 -12.42 17.19
C SER A 265 15.33 -10.92 17.02
N SER A 266 14.75 -10.32 15.99
CA SER A 266 14.78 -8.87 15.83
C SER A 266 14.19 -8.25 17.10
N PRO A 267 14.87 -7.31 17.77
CA PRO A 267 14.20 -6.52 18.78
C PRO A 267 13.02 -5.86 18.07
N LEU A 268 11.82 -6.23 18.50
CA LEU A 268 10.55 -5.72 17.98
C LEU A 268 10.66 -4.23 17.71
N ASN A 269 10.22 -3.80 16.52
CA ASN A 269 9.83 -2.43 16.26
C ASN A 269 8.68 -2.06 17.22
N SER A 270 9.03 -1.69 18.46
CA SER A 270 8.16 -0.96 19.36
C SER A 270 8.23 0.51 18.95
N ASN A 271 7.58 0.85 17.84
CA ASN A 271 7.18 2.22 17.51
C ASN A 271 5.91 2.13 16.67
N SER A 272 4.84 1.72 17.34
CA SER A 272 3.47 2.01 16.95
C SER A 272 2.79 2.63 18.17
N SER A 273 2.86 3.95 18.24
CA SER A 273 1.98 4.84 19.01
C SER A 273 1.89 6.14 18.22
#